data_AF-A0A132F3W2-F1
#
_entry.id   AF-A0A132F3W2-F1
#
_cell.length_a   1.000
_cell.length_b   1.000
_cell.length_c   1.000
_cell.angle_alpha   90.00
_cell.angle_beta   90.00
_cell.angle_gamma   90.00
#
_symmetry.space_group_name_H-M   'P 1'
#
loop_
_entity.id
_entity.type
_entity.pdbx_description
1 polymer ?
#
loop_
_entity_poly.entity_id
_entity_poly.type
_entity_poly.pdbx_seq_one_letter_code
_entity_poly.pdbx_strand_id
1 'polypeptide(L)'
;MQATQARQADNVWDCHTHIYGPWEQFPVPADAAYRLEAAPMSSLLAMHERLGVTHGVIVQAACYRHDHSALLAAIAATGGTYRGVALVDDTTDDGTLRALHAGGVRGIRFNFMGHLPGERDTDKLLRTAERVAALGWHVLLHGRLAELLPVLDGWAGVDIPMVIDHMARPSLQTPWTDDQRDALLAHLGNPHRWIKLSGVDRFAGGDAHAWPDAQTLARRLLDAAPDRAIWGTDWPHPNIEGAAPDDLALLTFIRDLCSDDALALAVLADNPLRLYG
;
A
#
# COMPACT_ATOMS: atom_id res chain seq x y z
N MET A 1 -26.47 -12.16 15.02
CA MET A 1 -25.86 -10.83 15.16
C MET A 1 -24.57 -10.83 15.98
N GLN A 2 -24.47 -11.51 17.14
CA GLN A 2 -23.23 -11.51 17.94
C GLN A 2 -22.02 -12.27 17.33
N ALA A 3 -22.24 -13.31 16.51
CA ALA A 3 -21.14 -14.08 15.91
C ALA A 3 -20.41 -13.36 14.76
N THR A 4 -21.08 -12.42 14.09
CA THR A 4 -20.51 -11.64 12.97
C THR A 4 -19.64 -10.50 13.48
N GLN A 5 -20.05 -9.82 14.57
CA GLN A 5 -19.25 -8.83 15.28
C GLN A 5 -17.98 -9.42 15.91
N ALA A 6 -18.04 -10.67 16.41
CA ALA A 6 -16.87 -11.36 16.94
C ALA A 6 -15.83 -11.71 15.87
N ARG A 7 -16.24 -12.04 14.63
CA ARG A 7 -15.29 -12.28 13.52
C ARG A 7 -14.60 -11.02 13.03
N GLN A 8 -15.23 -9.85 13.17
CA GLN A 8 -14.71 -8.57 12.71
C GLN A 8 -13.52 -8.07 13.55
N ALA A 9 -13.38 -8.55 14.80
CA ALA A 9 -12.31 -8.14 15.71
C ALA A 9 -10.98 -8.87 15.48
N ASP A 10 -10.97 -10.05 14.84
CA ASP A 10 -9.79 -10.92 14.86
C ASP A 10 -8.82 -10.73 13.67
N ASN A 11 -9.25 -10.08 12.57
CA ASN A 11 -8.51 -10.07 11.30
C ASN A 11 -8.44 -8.70 10.61
N VAL A 12 -8.22 -7.61 11.34
CA VAL A 12 -8.04 -6.28 10.72
C VAL A 12 -6.62 -6.18 10.13
N TRP A 13 -6.52 -5.81 8.85
CA TRP A 13 -5.28 -5.60 8.13
C TRP A 13 -4.96 -4.11 7.98
N ASP A 14 -3.68 -3.79 8.17
CA ASP A 14 -3.07 -2.59 7.59
C ASP A 14 -2.19 -2.97 6.39
N CYS A 15 -2.65 -2.67 5.17
CA CYS A 15 -1.98 -3.08 3.94
C CYS A 15 -0.89 -2.11 3.45
N HIS A 16 -0.53 -1.07 4.21
CA HIS A 16 0.55 -0.18 3.81
C HIS A 16 1.24 0.45 5.03
N THR A 17 2.39 -0.10 5.40
CA THR A 17 3.27 0.49 6.41
C THR A 17 4.73 0.45 5.94
N HIS A 18 5.57 1.26 6.55
CA HIS A 18 7.02 1.21 6.43
C HIS A 18 7.63 1.01 7.82
N ILE A 19 8.86 0.49 7.87
CA ILE A 19 9.66 0.47 9.10
C ILE A 19 11.02 1.10 8.82
N TYR A 20 11.55 1.77 9.83
CA TYR A 20 12.83 2.48 9.78
C TYR A 20 13.66 2.08 10.99
N GLY A 21 14.80 1.46 10.75
CA GLY A 21 15.68 0.98 11.79
C GLY A 21 15.12 -0.21 12.59
N PRO A 22 15.66 -0.46 13.80
CA PRO A 22 16.62 0.40 14.50
C PRO A 22 17.99 0.44 13.78
N TRP A 23 18.61 1.62 13.72
CA TRP A 23 19.73 1.90 12.78
C TRP A 23 21.01 1.13 13.08
N GLU A 24 21.20 0.68 14.33
CA GLU A 24 22.34 -0.14 14.73
C GLU A 24 22.24 -1.58 14.23
N GLN A 25 21.03 -2.09 14.00
CA GLN A 25 20.80 -3.44 13.44
C GLN A 25 20.59 -3.39 11.93
N PHE A 26 19.87 -2.37 11.46
CA PHE A 26 19.53 -2.18 10.05
C PHE A 26 19.98 -0.79 9.59
N PRO A 27 21.29 -0.59 9.39
CA PRO A 27 21.82 0.68 8.89
C PRO A 27 21.37 0.91 7.44
N VAL A 28 21.18 2.17 7.09
CA VAL A 28 20.96 2.57 5.69
C VAL A 28 22.31 2.82 5.00
N PRO A 29 22.42 2.59 3.68
CA PRO A 29 23.64 2.90 2.94
C PRO A 29 23.96 4.40 3.00
N ALA A 30 25.23 4.76 2.83
CA ALA A 30 25.71 6.14 2.94
C ALA A 30 25.06 7.09 1.91
N ASP A 31 24.62 6.55 0.77
CA ASP A 31 23.95 7.26 -0.31
C ASP A 31 22.42 7.06 -0.29
N ALA A 32 21.83 6.71 0.86
CA ALA A 32 20.37 6.56 0.99
C ALA A 32 19.64 7.83 0.52
N ALA A 33 18.49 7.65 -0.14
CA ALA A 33 17.69 8.75 -0.68
C ALA A 33 17.24 9.75 0.40
N TYR A 34 17.09 9.28 1.64
CA TYR A 34 16.78 10.06 2.82
C TYR A 34 17.11 9.23 4.08
N ARG A 35 17.17 9.91 5.24
CA ARG A 35 17.23 9.27 6.56
C ARG A 35 16.26 9.97 7.49
N LEU A 36 15.25 9.24 7.95
CA LEU A 36 14.24 9.73 8.91
C LEU A 36 14.62 9.32 10.34
N GLU A 37 13.78 9.70 11.30
CA GLU A 37 13.82 9.13 12.65
C GLU A 37 13.56 7.61 12.59
N ALA A 38 14.10 6.87 13.56
CA ALA A 38 13.83 5.44 13.66
C ALA A 38 12.35 5.21 14.00
N ALA A 39 11.73 4.32 13.25
CA ALA A 39 10.38 3.85 13.43
C ALA A 39 10.40 2.31 13.31
N PRO A 40 10.96 1.61 14.31
CA PRO A 40 11.21 0.18 14.24
C PRO A 40 9.91 -0.63 14.29
N MET A 41 10.00 -1.91 13.92
CA MET A 41 8.87 -2.84 13.95
C MET A 41 8.17 -2.92 15.32
N SER A 42 8.91 -2.77 16.43
CA SER A 42 8.31 -2.72 17.77
C SER A 42 7.35 -1.54 17.97
N SER A 43 7.67 -0.38 17.40
CA SER A 43 6.79 0.80 17.43
C SER A 43 5.55 0.60 16.57
N LEU A 44 5.70 -0.04 15.40
CA LEU A 44 4.58 -0.41 14.54
C LEU A 44 3.62 -1.38 15.25
N LEU A 45 4.15 -2.43 15.87
CA LEU A 45 3.35 -3.39 16.65
C LEU A 45 2.59 -2.72 17.79
N ALA A 46 3.24 -1.83 18.54
CA ALA A 46 2.59 -1.07 19.61
C ALA A 46 1.47 -0.15 19.08
N MET A 47 1.64 0.41 17.88
CA MET A 47 0.59 1.19 17.21
C MET A 47 -0.58 0.29 16.80
N HIS A 48 -0.31 -0.83 16.13
CA HIS A 48 -1.32 -1.80 15.69
C HIS A 48 -2.12 -2.38 16.86
N GLU A 49 -1.47 -2.69 17.99
CA GLU A 49 -2.13 -3.16 19.21
C GLU A 49 -3.19 -2.15 19.70
N ARG A 50 -2.87 -0.85 19.70
CA ARG A 50 -3.84 0.20 20.10
C ARG A 50 -5.02 0.31 19.14
N LEU A 51 -4.81 0.03 17.85
CA LEU A 51 -5.86 0.09 16.82
C LEU A 51 -6.67 -1.21 16.70
N GLY A 52 -6.22 -2.31 17.31
CA GLY A 52 -6.77 -3.64 17.10
C GLY A 52 -6.47 -4.22 15.72
N VAL A 53 -5.37 -3.79 15.09
CA VAL A 53 -4.87 -4.36 13.83
C VAL A 53 -4.08 -5.63 14.14
N THR A 54 -4.43 -6.74 13.50
CA THR A 54 -3.82 -8.06 13.77
C THR A 54 -2.92 -8.56 12.64
N HIS A 55 -3.05 -7.97 11.44
CA HIS A 55 -2.25 -8.30 10.27
C HIS A 55 -1.70 -7.04 9.61
N GLY A 56 -0.58 -7.16 8.89
CA GLY A 56 0.02 -5.99 8.26
C GLY A 56 0.85 -6.28 7.02
N VAL A 57 1.09 -5.24 6.23
CA VAL A 57 1.95 -5.30 5.04
C VAL A 57 3.02 -4.24 5.14
N ILE A 58 4.26 -4.70 5.26
CA ILE A 58 5.44 -3.84 5.32
C ILE A 58 5.94 -3.65 3.89
N VAL A 59 5.80 -2.44 3.39
CA VAL A 59 6.35 -2.02 2.11
C VAL A 59 7.80 -1.60 2.32
N GLN A 60 8.72 -2.19 1.55
CA GLN A 60 10.14 -1.87 1.60
C GLN A 60 10.36 -0.36 1.43
N ALA A 61 11.01 0.23 2.41
CA ALA A 61 11.30 1.66 2.38
C ALA A 61 12.47 1.97 1.44
N ALA A 62 12.35 3.04 0.65
CA ALA A 62 13.33 3.38 -0.38
C ALA A 62 14.74 3.64 0.17
N CYS A 63 14.87 4.05 1.44
CA CYS A 63 16.18 4.23 2.09
C CYS A 63 16.98 2.93 2.21
N TYR A 64 16.32 1.76 2.27
CA TYR A 64 16.96 0.44 2.32
C TYR A 64 17.28 -0.14 0.93
N ARG A 65 16.71 0.43 -0.13
CA ARG A 65 16.91 -0.05 -1.51
C ARG A 65 16.63 -1.57 -1.62
N HIS A 66 17.62 -2.34 -2.06
CA HIS A 66 17.54 -3.79 -2.25
C HIS A 66 17.98 -4.60 -1.02
N ASP A 67 18.32 -3.96 0.10
CA ASP A 67 18.55 -4.65 1.36
C ASP A 67 17.21 -4.90 2.08
N HIS A 68 16.66 -6.10 1.94
CA HIS A 68 15.41 -6.49 2.59
C HIS A 68 15.61 -7.10 3.99
N SER A 69 16.80 -7.00 4.60
CA SER A 69 17.08 -7.61 5.90
C SER A 69 16.12 -7.14 7.01
N ALA A 70 15.86 -5.83 7.10
CA ALA A 70 14.91 -5.25 8.05
C ALA A 70 13.48 -5.77 7.81
N LEU A 71 13.06 -5.78 6.54
CA LEU A 71 11.74 -6.27 6.12
C LEU A 71 11.54 -7.74 6.51
N LEU A 72 12.50 -8.60 6.18
CA LEU A 72 12.43 -10.04 6.44
C LEU A 72 12.49 -10.34 7.94
N ALA A 73 13.33 -9.64 8.69
CA ALA A 73 13.39 -9.77 10.15
C ALA A 73 12.06 -9.37 10.82
N ALA A 74 11.45 -8.29 10.35
CA ALA A 74 10.15 -7.84 10.85
C ALA A 74 9.03 -8.84 10.56
N ILE A 75 8.97 -9.40 9.33
CA ILE A 75 7.99 -10.44 8.99
C ILE A 75 8.19 -11.67 9.87
N ALA A 76 9.43 -12.15 10.00
CA ALA A 76 9.75 -13.33 10.80
C ALA A 76 9.34 -13.17 12.28
N ALA A 77 9.51 -11.98 12.85
CA ALA A 77 9.15 -11.69 14.24
C ALA A 77 7.64 -11.83 14.54
N THR A 78 6.79 -11.84 13.50
CA THR A 78 5.32 -11.87 13.65
C THR A 78 4.69 -13.23 13.35
N GLY A 79 5.51 -14.26 13.11
CA GLY A 79 5.01 -15.61 12.82
C GLY A 79 4.16 -15.69 11.54
N GLY A 80 4.33 -14.73 10.61
CA GLY A 80 3.58 -14.69 9.36
C GLY A 80 2.21 -14.02 9.45
N THR A 81 1.90 -13.24 10.48
CA THR A 81 0.73 -12.32 10.45
C THR A 81 1.00 -11.08 9.59
N TYR A 82 2.28 -10.78 9.31
CA TYR A 82 2.68 -9.72 8.38
C TYR A 82 3.21 -10.29 7.06
N ARG A 83 3.10 -9.49 6.00
CA ARG A 83 3.63 -9.76 4.66
C ARG A 83 4.48 -8.61 4.15
N GLY A 84 5.28 -8.87 3.13
CA GLY A 84 6.17 -7.87 2.54
C GLY A 84 5.80 -7.46 1.13
N VAL A 85 6.11 -6.20 0.79
CA VAL A 85 6.23 -5.73 -0.60
C VAL A 85 7.67 -5.26 -0.81
N ALA A 86 8.38 -5.86 -1.76
CA ALA A 86 9.80 -5.60 -1.98
C ALA A 86 10.06 -4.50 -3.02
N LEU A 87 11.26 -3.92 -2.98
CA LEU A 87 11.86 -3.20 -4.10
C LEU A 87 12.87 -4.11 -4.79
N VAL A 88 12.60 -4.47 -6.04
CA VAL A 88 13.46 -5.29 -6.91
C VAL A 88 13.49 -4.67 -8.30
N ASP A 89 14.47 -5.07 -9.09
CA ASP A 89 14.64 -4.61 -10.47
C ASP A 89 14.86 -5.79 -11.43
N ASP A 90 15.14 -5.49 -12.70
CA ASP A 90 15.36 -6.49 -13.74
C ASP A 90 16.69 -7.23 -13.59
N THR A 91 17.57 -6.82 -12.66
CA THR A 91 18.83 -7.50 -12.33
C THR A 91 18.70 -8.48 -11.16
N THR A 92 17.64 -8.37 -10.37
CA THR A 92 17.36 -9.28 -9.25
C THR A 92 17.17 -10.70 -9.78
N ASP A 93 17.92 -11.69 -9.30
CA ASP A 93 17.86 -13.07 -9.79
C ASP A 93 16.68 -13.88 -9.19
N ASP A 94 16.28 -14.96 -9.86
CA ASP A 94 15.14 -15.78 -9.43
C ASP A 94 15.37 -16.49 -8.08
N GLY A 95 16.63 -16.76 -7.71
CA GLY A 95 16.98 -17.31 -6.40
C GLY A 95 16.64 -16.33 -5.29
N THR A 96 17.02 -15.07 -5.47
CA THR A 96 16.64 -13.96 -4.58
C THR A 96 15.12 -13.80 -4.50
N LEU A 97 14.40 -13.81 -5.63
CA LEU A 97 12.93 -13.71 -5.62
C LEU A 97 12.27 -14.86 -4.84
N ARG A 98 12.74 -16.10 -5.01
CA ARG A 98 12.25 -17.26 -4.23
C ARG A 98 12.57 -17.13 -2.74
N ALA A 99 13.75 -16.62 -2.38
CA ALA A 99 14.11 -16.38 -0.99
C ALA A 99 13.19 -15.33 -0.34
N LEU A 100 12.90 -14.23 -1.04
CA LEU A 100 11.94 -13.23 -0.59
C LEU A 100 10.53 -13.81 -0.44
N HIS A 101 10.09 -14.67 -1.37
CA HIS A 101 8.78 -15.33 -1.29
C HIS A 101 8.68 -16.23 -0.05
N ALA A 102 9.71 -17.05 0.19
CA ALA A 102 9.81 -17.89 1.38
C ALA A 102 9.86 -17.05 2.68
N GLY A 103 10.45 -15.87 2.62
CA GLY A 103 10.46 -14.88 3.71
C GLY A 103 9.15 -14.11 3.93
N GLY A 104 8.10 -14.38 3.15
CA GLY A 104 6.77 -13.77 3.33
C GLY A 104 6.49 -12.54 2.46
N VAL A 105 7.34 -12.23 1.49
CA VAL A 105 7.03 -11.20 0.48
C VAL A 105 5.97 -11.72 -0.50
N ARG A 106 5.03 -10.85 -0.89
CA ARG A 106 3.89 -11.14 -1.78
C ARG A 106 3.66 -10.09 -2.86
N GLY A 107 4.54 -9.11 -2.98
CA GLY A 107 4.44 -8.08 -3.99
C GLY A 107 5.73 -7.32 -4.21
N ILE A 108 5.75 -6.53 -5.27
CA ILE A 108 6.80 -5.54 -5.55
C ILE A 108 6.19 -4.17 -5.72
N ARG A 109 6.98 -3.11 -5.48
CA ARG A 109 6.54 -1.73 -5.71
C ARG A 109 7.28 -1.07 -6.86
N PHE A 110 6.53 -0.47 -7.77
CA PHE A 110 7.03 0.48 -8.76
C PHE A 110 6.61 1.89 -8.38
N ASN A 111 7.56 2.82 -8.48
CA ASN A 111 7.38 4.19 -8.02
C ASN A 111 7.56 5.18 -9.16
N PHE A 112 6.51 5.94 -9.42
CA PHE A 112 6.42 6.93 -10.48
C PHE A 112 6.45 8.38 -9.93
N MET A 113 6.52 8.56 -8.61
CA MET A 113 6.70 9.89 -8.03
C MET A 113 8.10 10.43 -8.39
N GLY A 114 8.15 11.57 -9.09
CA GLY A 114 9.40 12.12 -9.64
C GLY A 114 10.54 12.34 -8.64
N HIS A 115 10.20 12.61 -7.37
CA HIS A 115 11.17 12.88 -6.29
C HIS A 115 11.72 11.61 -5.62
N LEU A 116 11.22 10.42 -5.98
CA LEU A 116 11.69 9.15 -5.43
C LEU A 116 12.45 8.33 -6.50
N PRO A 117 13.46 7.54 -6.10
CA PRO A 117 14.14 6.63 -7.02
C PRO A 117 13.19 5.55 -7.58
N GLY A 118 13.42 5.15 -8.84
CA GLY A 118 12.69 4.06 -9.48
C GLY A 118 12.98 3.96 -10.98
N GLU A 119 12.91 2.75 -11.53
CA GLU A 119 12.87 2.51 -12.98
C GLU A 119 11.51 2.99 -13.53
N ARG A 120 11.51 3.61 -14.71
CA ARG A 120 10.33 4.20 -15.36
C ARG A 120 10.14 3.69 -16.80
N ASP A 121 11.09 2.92 -17.31
CA ASP A 121 10.92 2.17 -18.55
C ASP A 121 9.86 1.07 -18.36
N THR A 122 8.67 1.29 -18.94
CA THR A 122 7.52 0.40 -18.77
C THR A 122 7.74 -1.00 -19.30
N ASP A 123 8.60 -1.18 -20.30
CA ASP A 123 8.89 -2.51 -20.86
C ASP A 123 9.77 -3.32 -19.90
N LYS A 124 10.72 -2.66 -19.23
CA LYS A 124 11.51 -3.32 -18.17
C LYS A 124 10.65 -3.65 -16.97
N LEU A 125 9.82 -2.71 -16.53
CA LEU A 125 8.91 -2.91 -15.41
C LEU A 125 7.94 -4.06 -15.67
N LEU A 126 7.43 -4.20 -16.90
CA LEU A 126 6.54 -5.30 -17.28
C LEU A 126 7.26 -6.66 -17.18
N ARG A 127 8.50 -6.77 -17.68
CA ARG A 127 9.28 -8.01 -17.54
C ARG A 127 9.49 -8.40 -16.07
N THR A 128 9.76 -7.42 -15.20
CA THR A 128 9.88 -7.67 -13.76
C THR A 128 8.54 -8.08 -13.15
N ALA A 129 7.43 -7.45 -13.56
CA ALA A 129 6.09 -7.82 -13.13
C ALA A 129 5.73 -9.27 -13.50
N GLU A 130 5.99 -9.68 -14.75
CA GLU A 130 5.74 -11.05 -15.22
C GLU A 130 6.52 -12.10 -14.42
N ARG A 131 7.79 -11.80 -14.08
CA ARG A 131 8.63 -12.68 -13.25
C ARG A 131 8.06 -12.89 -11.86
N VAL A 132 7.55 -11.83 -11.21
CA VAL A 132 6.96 -11.97 -9.87
C VAL A 132 5.53 -12.53 -9.90
N ALA A 133 4.79 -12.31 -10.99
CA ALA A 133 3.48 -12.91 -11.19
C ALA A 133 3.54 -14.45 -11.19
N ALA A 134 4.63 -15.03 -11.70
CA ALA A 134 4.88 -16.48 -11.62
C ALA A 134 5.01 -17.01 -10.17
N LEU A 135 5.25 -16.12 -9.19
CA LEU A 135 5.26 -16.42 -7.75
C LEU A 135 3.90 -16.13 -7.07
N GLY A 136 2.89 -15.74 -7.84
CA GLY A 136 1.58 -15.29 -7.34
C GLY A 136 1.60 -13.88 -6.71
N TRP A 137 2.62 -13.07 -7.01
CA TRP A 137 2.75 -11.74 -6.43
C TRP A 137 1.96 -10.67 -7.19
N HIS A 138 1.63 -9.58 -6.50
CA HIS A 138 1.05 -8.37 -7.10
C HIS A 138 2.11 -7.28 -7.32
N VAL A 139 1.74 -6.29 -8.12
CA VAL A 139 2.51 -5.07 -8.33
C VAL A 139 1.82 -3.89 -7.67
N LEU A 140 2.51 -3.18 -6.77
CA LEU A 140 2.06 -1.93 -6.17
C LEU A 140 2.55 -0.75 -7.03
N LEU A 141 1.62 0.04 -7.56
CA LEU A 141 1.89 1.22 -8.39
C LEU A 141 1.71 2.48 -7.55
N HIS A 142 2.81 3.18 -7.26
CA HIS A 142 2.78 4.43 -6.50
C HIS A 142 3.06 5.63 -7.41
N GLY A 143 2.11 6.55 -7.52
CA GLY A 143 2.24 7.75 -8.36
C GLY A 143 0.97 8.60 -8.32
N ARG A 144 1.00 9.79 -8.90
CA ARG A 144 -0.21 10.58 -9.19
C ARG A 144 -0.89 10.00 -10.41
N LEU A 145 -2.21 10.21 -10.48
CA LEU A 145 -3.03 9.66 -11.54
C LEU A 145 -2.50 9.94 -12.95
N ALA A 146 -2.00 11.16 -13.22
CA ALA A 146 -1.43 11.52 -14.51
C ALA A 146 -0.20 10.68 -14.91
N GLU A 147 0.57 10.18 -13.94
CA GLU A 147 1.72 9.31 -14.19
C GLU A 147 1.30 7.84 -14.31
N LEU A 148 0.23 7.44 -13.61
CA LEU A 148 -0.25 6.06 -13.59
C LEU A 148 -1.12 5.71 -14.80
N LEU A 149 -1.92 6.65 -15.34
CA LEU A 149 -2.81 6.37 -16.47
C LEU A 149 -2.07 5.77 -17.69
N PRO A 150 -0.93 6.31 -18.16
CA PRO A 150 -0.20 5.71 -19.27
C PRO A 150 0.28 4.27 -19.00
N VAL A 151 0.64 3.97 -17.75
CA VAL A 151 1.06 2.62 -17.33
C VAL A 151 -0.15 1.68 -17.33
N LEU A 152 -1.28 2.11 -16.77
CA LEU A 152 -2.51 1.35 -16.73
C LEU A 152 -3.06 1.06 -18.14
N ASP A 153 -3.01 2.05 -19.03
CA ASP A 153 -3.40 1.93 -20.44
C ASP A 153 -2.49 0.95 -21.18
N GLY A 154 -1.16 1.11 -21.04
CA GLY A 154 -0.19 0.22 -21.66
C GLY A 154 -0.28 -1.22 -21.18
N TRP A 155 -0.74 -1.45 -19.94
CA TRP A 155 -0.85 -2.77 -19.33
C TRP A 155 -2.31 -3.26 -19.22
N ALA A 156 -3.26 -2.67 -19.96
CA ALA A 156 -4.68 -2.99 -19.86
C ALA A 156 -4.99 -4.49 -20.09
N GLY A 157 -4.21 -5.17 -20.93
CA GLY A 157 -4.33 -6.61 -21.23
C GLY A 157 -3.46 -7.53 -20.37
N VAL A 158 -2.85 -7.01 -19.30
CA VAL A 158 -1.96 -7.78 -18.41
C VAL A 158 -2.74 -8.33 -17.21
N ASP A 159 -2.78 -9.66 -17.10
CA ASP A 159 -3.49 -10.42 -16.06
C ASP A 159 -2.68 -10.57 -14.76
N ILE A 160 -2.01 -9.50 -14.34
CA ILE A 160 -1.24 -9.43 -13.09
C ILE A 160 -1.98 -8.51 -12.13
N PRO A 161 -2.23 -8.91 -10.88
CA PRO A 161 -2.83 -8.02 -9.89
C PRO A 161 -1.97 -6.75 -9.70
N MET A 162 -2.59 -5.58 -9.92
CA MET A 162 -1.96 -4.28 -9.74
C MET A 162 -2.73 -3.48 -8.70
N VAL A 163 -2.04 -3.09 -7.65
CA VAL A 163 -2.57 -2.27 -6.56
C VAL A 163 -2.19 -0.81 -6.82
N ILE A 164 -3.19 0.03 -7.02
CA ILE A 164 -3.01 1.47 -7.16
C ILE A 164 -2.92 2.07 -5.76
N ASP A 165 -1.78 2.67 -5.46
CA ASP A 165 -1.43 3.13 -4.12
C ASP A 165 -2.06 4.49 -3.79
N HIS A 166 -2.46 4.69 -2.54
CA HIS A 166 -3.04 5.92 -1.99
C HIS A 166 -4.03 6.64 -2.92
N MET A 167 -5.00 5.89 -3.46
CA MET A 167 -5.99 6.43 -4.39
C MET A 167 -5.39 7.14 -5.62
N ALA A 168 -4.17 6.80 -6.07
CA ALA A 168 -3.45 7.54 -7.11
C ALA A 168 -3.16 9.03 -6.77
N ARG A 169 -2.95 9.33 -5.48
CA ARG A 169 -2.50 10.63 -4.95
C ARG A 169 -3.35 11.82 -5.43
N PRO A 170 -4.66 11.85 -5.16
CA PRO A 170 -5.49 13.02 -5.44
C PRO A 170 -5.06 14.21 -4.56
N SER A 171 -5.48 15.42 -4.94
CA SER A 171 -5.23 16.65 -4.18
C SER A 171 -6.50 17.51 -4.16
N LEU A 172 -6.87 18.06 -3.01
CA LEU A 172 -7.94 19.06 -2.93
C LEU A 172 -7.53 20.39 -3.58
N GLN A 173 -6.23 20.70 -3.61
CA GLN A 173 -5.70 21.91 -4.24
C GLN A 173 -5.63 21.79 -5.76
N THR A 174 -5.35 20.57 -6.26
CA THR A 174 -5.34 20.26 -7.69
C THR A 174 -6.22 19.03 -7.97
N PRO A 175 -7.56 19.19 -7.93
CA PRO A 175 -8.48 18.09 -8.19
C PRO A 175 -8.30 17.54 -9.60
N TRP A 176 -8.58 16.24 -9.76
CA TRP A 176 -8.62 15.63 -11.07
C TRP A 176 -9.75 16.20 -11.92
N THR A 177 -9.58 16.16 -13.24
CA THR A 177 -10.69 16.37 -14.16
C THR A 177 -11.66 15.19 -14.10
N ASP A 178 -12.89 15.39 -14.58
CA ASP A 178 -13.86 14.31 -14.71
C ASP A 178 -13.32 13.17 -15.58
N ASP A 179 -12.70 13.49 -16.72
CA ASP A 179 -12.09 12.50 -17.63
C ASP A 179 -11.01 11.65 -16.96
N GLN A 180 -10.14 12.27 -16.16
CA GLN A 180 -9.10 11.55 -15.42
C GLN A 180 -9.72 10.57 -14.41
N ARG A 181 -10.69 11.05 -13.62
CA ARG A 181 -11.40 10.22 -12.66
C ARG A 181 -12.10 9.06 -13.36
N ASP A 182 -12.84 9.34 -14.42
CA ASP A 182 -13.65 8.35 -15.12
C ASP A 182 -12.76 7.30 -15.81
N ALA A 183 -11.57 7.69 -16.30
CA ALA A 183 -10.56 6.75 -16.79
C ALA A 183 -10.06 5.80 -15.69
N LEU A 184 -9.77 6.31 -14.49
CA LEU A 184 -9.40 5.44 -13.36
C LEU A 184 -10.52 4.48 -12.97
N LEU A 185 -11.76 4.97 -12.91
CA LEU A 185 -12.93 4.14 -12.61
C LEU A 185 -13.12 3.03 -13.66
N ALA A 186 -12.89 3.33 -14.94
CA ALA A 186 -12.92 2.33 -16.01
C ALA A 186 -11.83 1.25 -15.81
N HIS A 187 -10.60 1.65 -15.44
CA HIS A 187 -9.53 0.71 -15.09
C HIS A 187 -9.89 -0.18 -13.89
N LEU A 188 -10.55 0.36 -12.87
CA LEU A 188 -11.00 -0.41 -11.71
C LEU A 188 -12.08 -1.46 -12.04
N GLY A 189 -12.73 -1.35 -13.20
CA GLY A 189 -13.60 -2.40 -13.75
C GLY A 189 -12.84 -3.67 -14.18
N ASN A 190 -11.52 -3.61 -14.36
CA ASN A 190 -10.69 -4.79 -14.63
C ASN A 190 -10.47 -5.61 -13.33
N PRO A 191 -10.67 -6.95 -13.35
CA PRO A 191 -10.57 -7.80 -12.17
C PRO A 191 -9.15 -7.89 -11.58
N HIS A 192 -8.13 -7.46 -12.31
CA HIS A 192 -6.74 -7.41 -11.86
C HIS A 192 -6.35 -6.03 -11.31
N ARG A 193 -7.26 -5.05 -11.24
CA ARG A 193 -6.98 -3.73 -10.68
C ARG A 193 -7.57 -3.59 -9.28
N TRP A 194 -6.68 -3.25 -8.36
CA TRP A 194 -6.92 -3.07 -6.94
C TRP A 194 -6.65 -1.62 -6.55
N ILE A 195 -7.27 -1.15 -5.48
CA ILE A 195 -7.11 0.22 -4.97
C ILE A 195 -6.83 0.22 -3.48
N LYS A 196 -5.80 0.96 -3.07
CA LYS A 196 -5.56 1.29 -1.66
C LYS A 196 -6.28 2.58 -1.32
N LEU A 197 -7.25 2.51 -0.44
CA LEU A 197 -8.01 3.64 0.11
C LEU A 197 -7.28 4.28 1.29
N SER A 198 -5.99 4.61 1.09
CA SER A 198 -5.10 5.23 2.08
C SER A 198 -4.60 6.60 1.60
N GLY A 199 -3.92 7.35 2.47
CA GLY A 199 -3.36 8.65 2.11
C GLY A 199 -4.37 9.80 2.08
N VAL A 200 -5.46 9.73 2.84
CA VAL A 200 -6.46 10.82 2.95
C VAL A 200 -5.87 12.08 3.59
N ASP A 201 -4.95 11.92 4.53
CA ASP A 201 -4.10 12.97 5.10
C ASP A 201 -3.35 13.73 4.01
N ARG A 202 -2.79 13.02 3.03
CA ARG A 202 -2.04 13.60 1.91
C ARG A 202 -2.95 14.26 0.88
N PHE A 203 -4.11 13.65 0.63
CA PHE A 203 -5.14 14.23 -0.23
C PHE A 203 -5.61 15.60 0.31
N ALA A 204 -5.81 15.68 1.62
CA ALA A 204 -6.22 16.88 2.32
C ALA A 204 -5.08 17.88 2.63
N GLY A 205 -3.85 17.64 2.14
CA GLY A 205 -2.71 18.53 2.39
C GLY A 205 -2.32 18.64 3.87
N GLY A 206 -2.53 17.58 4.65
CA GLY A 206 -2.25 17.54 6.08
C GLY A 206 -3.36 18.10 6.99
N ASP A 207 -4.44 18.66 6.42
CA ASP A 207 -5.55 19.20 7.21
C ASP A 207 -6.63 18.13 7.46
N ALA A 208 -6.66 17.61 8.69
CA ALA A 208 -7.67 16.65 9.13
C ALA A 208 -9.12 17.17 9.00
N HIS A 209 -9.33 18.49 9.05
CA HIS A 209 -10.66 19.08 8.91
C HIS A 209 -11.22 19.00 7.48
N ALA A 210 -10.35 18.80 6.48
CA ALA A 210 -10.73 18.70 5.07
C ALA A 210 -10.96 17.24 4.60
N TRP A 211 -10.83 16.24 5.47
CA TRP A 211 -11.08 14.84 5.12
C TRP A 211 -12.51 14.54 4.65
N PRO A 212 -13.58 15.20 5.15
CA PRO A 212 -14.92 15.03 4.60
C PRO A 212 -15.00 15.36 3.10
N ASP A 213 -14.20 16.31 2.62
CA ASP A 213 -14.16 16.69 1.20
C ASP A 213 -13.53 15.57 0.33
N ALA A 214 -12.67 14.75 0.94
CA ALA A 214 -12.08 13.58 0.29
C ALA A 214 -13.05 12.37 0.19
N GLN A 215 -14.08 12.32 1.03
CA GLN A 215 -14.96 11.16 1.17
C GLN A 215 -15.69 10.82 -0.14
N THR A 216 -16.14 11.84 -0.89
CA THR A 216 -16.89 11.63 -2.13
C THR A 216 -16.06 10.87 -3.17
N LEU A 217 -14.80 11.26 -3.37
CA LEU A 217 -13.92 10.58 -4.32
C LEU A 217 -13.55 9.19 -3.83
N ALA A 218 -13.16 9.06 -2.55
CA ALA A 218 -12.81 7.78 -1.96
C ALA A 218 -13.97 6.77 -2.07
N ARG A 219 -15.22 7.22 -1.88
CA ARG A 219 -16.41 6.37 -1.99
C ARG A 219 -16.63 5.89 -3.43
N ARG A 220 -16.46 6.76 -4.42
CA ARG A 220 -16.55 6.36 -5.84
C ARG A 220 -15.50 5.31 -6.22
N LEU A 221 -14.28 5.44 -5.69
CA LEU A 221 -13.22 4.45 -5.92
C LEU A 221 -13.55 3.11 -5.25
N LEU A 222 -14.09 3.14 -4.02
CA LEU A 222 -14.58 1.95 -3.32
C LEU A 222 -15.72 1.27 -4.09
N ASP A 223 -16.68 2.05 -4.60
CA ASP A 223 -17.83 1.54 -5.37
C ASP A 223 -17.41 0.86 -6.68
N ALA A 224 -16.34 1.32 -7.31
CA ALA A 224 -15.84 0.76 -8.57
C ALA A 224 -15.17 -0.61 -8.39
N ALA A 225 -14.62 -0.89 -7.21
CA ALA A 225 -13.87 -2.12 -6.94
C ALA A 225 -14.03 -2.60 -5.48
N PRO A 226 -15.26 -2.84 -4.99
CA PRO A 226 -15.51 -3.11 -3.57
C PRO A 226 -14.86 -4.40 -3.07
N ASP A 227 -14.66 -5.38 -3.95
CA ASP A 227 -13.96 -6.64 -3.65
C ASP A 227 -12.43 -6.55 -3.89
N ARG A 228 -11.92 -5.43 -4.40
CA ARG A 228 -10.49 -5.19 -4.65
C ARG A 228 -10.00 -3.89 -4.02
N ALA A 229 -10.78 -3.35 -3.08
CA ALA A 229 -10.41 -2.21 -2.25
C ALA A 229 -9.80 -2.71 -0.93
N ILE A 230 -8.66 -2.14 -0.56
CA ILE A 230 -7.94 -2.43 0.68
C ILE A 230 -7.52 -1.11 1.34
N TRP A 231 -7.09 -1.17 2.60
CA TRP A 231 -6.72 0.02 3.37
C TRP A 231 -5.35 -0.14 4.04
N GLY A 232 -4.69 0.97 4.36
CA GLY A 232 -3.51 0.98 5.21
C GLY A 232 -3.23 2.38 5.78
N THR A 233 -2.49 2.45 6.88
CA THR A 233 -2.22 3.72 7.57
C THR A 233 -1.22 4.60 6.85
N ASP A 234 -0.31 4.01 6.06
CA ASP A 234 0.91 4.66 5.56
C ASP A 234 1.88 5.07 6.68
N TRP A 235 1.76 4.46 7.87
CA TRP A 235 2.68 4.67 8.98
C TRP A 235 4.13 4.37 8.56
N PRO A 236 5.14 5.15 8.97
CA PRO A 236 5.10 6.25 9.94
C PRO A 236 4.96 7.62 9.27
N HIS A 237 4.17 7.70 8.19
CA HIS A 237 3.80 8.95 7.51
C HIS A 237 4.99 9.69 6.89
N PRO A 238 5.87 9.03 6.11
CA PRO A 238 7.05 9.68 5.55
C PRO A 238 6.65 10.81 4.60
N ASN A 239 7.39 11.92 4.63
CA ASN A 239 7.18 13.07 3.73
C ASN A 239 5.74 13.62 3.75
N ILE A 240 5.10 13.66 4.92
CA ILE A 240 3.79 14.30 5.09
C ILE A 240 3.92 15.82 5.17
N GLU A 241 2.90 16.54 4.71
CA GLU A 241 2.74 17.97 4.96
C GLU A 241 2.06 18.18 6.31
N GLY A 242 2.63 19.04 7.17
CA GLY A 242 2.05 19.31 8.48
C GLY A 242 2.36 18.24 9.54
N ALA A 243 1.44 18.05 10.48
CA ALA A 243 1.57 17.07 11.56
C ALA A 243 1.23 15.66 11.07
N ALA A 244 1.85 14.65 11.68
CA ALA A 244 1.43 13.27 11.47
C ALA A 244 -0.06 13.11 11.86
N PRO A 245 -0.84 12.35 11.08
CA PRO A 245 -2.25 12.14 11.36
C PRO A 245 -2.41 11.23 12.58
N ASP A 246 -3.61 11.27 13.18
CA ASP A 246 -4.01 10.25 14.14
C ASP A 246 -4.37 8.96 13.38
N ASP A 247 -3.63 7.88 13.62
CA ASP A 247 -3.85 6.59 12.97
C ASP A 247 -5.25 6.01 13.27
N LEU A 248 -5.82 6.30 14.45
CA LEU A 248 -7.18 5.89 14.79
C LEU A 248 -8.21 6.67 13.96
N ALA A 249 -7.95 7.94 13.67
CA ALA A 249 -8.80 8.72 12.79
C ALA A 249 -8.75 8.18 11.35
N LEU A 250 -7.59 7.74 10.86
CA LEU A 250 -7.46 7.09 9.55
C LEU A 250 -8.28 5.79 9.47
N LEU A 251 -8.24 4.96 10.52
CA LEU A 251 -9.04 3.74 10.60
C LEU A 251 -10.54 4.03 10.72
N THR A 252 -10.90 5.10 11.44
CA THR A 252 -12.30 5.54 11.57
C THR A 252 -12.83 6.03 10.22
N PHE A 253 -12.04 6.83 9.49
CA PHE A 253 -12.40 7.33 8.16
C PHE A 253 -12.78 6.19 7.20
N ILE A 254 -11.98 5.11 7.14
CA ILE A 254 -12.29 3.99 6.23
C ILE A 254 -13.52 3.19 6.67
N ARG A 255 -13.75 3.04 7.99
CA ARG A 255 -14.96 2.40 8.51
C ARG A 255 -16.21 3.20 8.15
N ASP A 256 -16.15 4.52 8.32
CA ASP A 256 -17.24 5.43 7.95
C ASP A 256 -17.48 5.42 6.44
N LEU A 257 -16.41 5.33 5.63
CA LEU A 257 -16.51 5.23 4.17
C LEU A 257 -17.26 3.97 3.71
N CYS A 258 -17.08 2.84 4.41
CA CYS A 258 -17.71 1.56 4.07
C CYS A 258 -19.22 1.55 4.32
N SER A 259 -19.75 2.41 5.20
CA SER A 259 -21.17 2.59 5.53
C SER A 259 -21.90 1.38 6.14
N ASP A 260 -21.35 0.16 6.05
CA ASP A 260 -21.85 -1.04 6.73
C ASP A 260 -20.72 -2.02 7.11
N ASP A 261 -21.04 -2.95 8.02
CA ASP A 261 -20.10 -3.94 8.56
C ASP A 261 -19.59 -4.94 7.51
N ALA A 262 -20.40 -5.26 6.50
CA ALA A 262 -20.03 -6.25 5.49
C ALA A 262 -18.96 -5.68 4.55
N LEU A 263 -19.12 -4.44 4.11
CA LEU A 263 -18.13 -3.76 3.29
C LEU A 263 -16.87 -3.43 4.11
N ALA A 264 -17.01 -3.06 5.39
CA ALA A 264 -15.88 -2.87 6.28
C ALA A 264 -15.07 -4.17 6.45
N LEU A 265 -15.74 -5.31 6.63
CA LEU A 265 -15.09 -6.63 6.69
C LEU A 265 -14.38 -6.96 5.37
N ALA A 266 -15.01 -6.68 4.22
CA ALA A 266 -14.39 -6.90 2.92
C ALA A 266 -13.09 -6.10 2.77
N VAL A 267 -13.13 -4.79 3.03
CA VAL A 267 -11.98 -3.88 2.85
C VAL A 267 -10.87 -4.14 3.86
N LEU A 268 -11.22 -4.42 5.12
CA LEU A 268 -10.25 -4.53 6.21
C LEU A 268 -9.77 -5.95 6.50
N ALA A 269 -10.41 -6.98 5.95
CA ALA A 269 -10.05 -8.38 6.23
C ALA A 269 -10.04 -9.27 4.99
N ASP A 270 -11.18 -9.43 4.30
CA ASP A 270 -11.31 -10.47 3.27
C ASP A 270 -10.51 -10.14 1.99
N ASN A 271 -10.57 -8.89 1.52
CA ASN A 271 -9.83 -8.45 0.34
C ASN A 271 -8.30 -8.52 0.58
N PRO A 272 -7.76 -7.98 1.69
CA PRO A 272 -6.36 -8.18 2.05
C PRO A 272 -5.94 -9.64 2.12
N LEU A 273 -6.74 -10.50 2.78
CA LEU A 273 -6.44 -11.92 2.91
C LEU A 273 -6.35 -12.60 1.53
N ARG A 274 -7.22 -12.23 0.59
CA ARG A 274 -7.17 -12.77 -0.78
C ARG A 274 -5.95 -12.30 -1.57
N LEU A 275 -5.44 -11.10 -1.31
CA LEU A 275 -4.29 -10.53 -2.01
C LEU A 275 -2.94 -10.97 -1.43
N TYR A 276 -2.86 -11.13 -0.10
CA TYR A 276 -1.61 -11.35 0.63
C TYR A 276 -1.50 -12.73 1.32
N GLY A 277 -2.61 -13.47 1.42
CA GLY A 277 -2.75 -14.77 2.09
C GLY A 277 -1.81 -15.85 1.56
#